data_AF-A0A968SZ60-F1
#
_entry.id   AF-A0A968SZ60-F1
#
_cell.length_a   1.000
_cell.length_b   1.000
_cell.length_c   1.000
_cell.angle_alpha   90.00
_cell.angle_beta   90.00
_cell.angle_gamma   90.00
#
_symmetry.space_group_name_H-M   'P 1'
#
loop_
_entity.id
_entity.type
_entity.pdbx_description
1 polymer ?
#
loop_
_entity_poly.entity_id
_entity_poly.type
_entity_poly.pdbx_seq_one_letter_code
_entity_poly.pdbx_strand_id
1 'polypeptide(L)' 'MGQVIERESPVTREALREGLRRVDGFEGVTGTTSFLDGTEARKTVRILTIKDGIIREVKPADVPGPSGEASPEESPSP' A
#
# COMPACT_ATOMS: atom_id res chain seq x y z
N MET A 1 8.07 -12.78 7.47
CA MET A 1 8.40 -14.22 7.43
C MET A 1 8.54 -14.83 8.82
N GLY A 2 9.31 -14.21 9.74
CA GLY A 2 9.47 -14.70 11.12
C GLY A 2 8.14 -15.04 11.82
N GLN A 3 7.16 -14.14 11.76
CA GLN A 3 5.84 -14.34 12.39
C GLN A 3 5.12 -15.65 12.00
N VAL A 4 5.18 -16.07 10.73
CA VAL A 4 4.50 -17.32 10.30
C VAL A 4 5.25 -18.54 10.79
N ILE A 5 6.58 -18.50 10.75
CA ILE A 5 7.44 -19.58 11.24
C ILE A 5 7.25 -19.74 12.76
N GLU A 6 7.24 -18.63 13.49
CA GLU A 6 7.10 -18.60 14.94
C GLU A 6 5.69 -18.97 15.41
N ARG A 7 4.64 -18.52 14.72
CA ARG A 7 3.24 -18.78 15.14
C ARG A 7 2.70 -20.12 14.68
N GLU A 8 3.03 -20.54 13.45
CA GLU A 8 2.41 -21.72 12.83
C GLU A 8 3.35 -22.93 12.78
N SER A 9 4.67 -22.73 12.99
CA SER A 9 5.70 -23.79 12.95
C SER A 9 5.49 -24.78 11.79
N PRO A 10 5.37 -24.30 10.54
CA PRO A 10 4.99 -25.17 9.43
C PRO A 10 6.09 -26.18 9.11
N VAL A 11 5.72 -27.45 9.07
CA VAL A 11 6.63 -28.58 8.79
C VAL A 11 6.78 -28.88 7.29
N THR A 12 5.96 -28.28 6.43
CA THR A 12 6.02 -28.44 4.97
C THR A 12 6.01 -27.08 4.26
N ARG A 13 6.49 -27.06 3.01
CA ARG A 13 6.47 -25.85 2.17
C ARG A 13 5.04 -25.39 1.88
N GLU A 14 4.13 -26.33 1.69
CA GLU A 14 2.71 -26.09 1.49
C GLU A 14 2.10 -25.41 2.72
N ALA A 15 2.38 -25.93 3.92
CA ALA A 15 1.91 -25.32 5.16
C ALA A 15 2.46 -23.90 5.34
N LEU A 16 3.74 -23.67 5.02
CA LEU A 16 4.34 -22.34 5.05
C LEU A 16 3.66 -21.38 4.05
N ARG A 17 3.38 -21.86 2.83
CA ARG A 17 2.70 -21.08 1.79
C ARG A 17 1.29 -20.66 2.22
N GLU A 18 0.54 -21.57 2.82
CA GLU A 18 -0.79 -21.26 3.36
C GLU A 18 -0.72 -20.29 4.54
N GLY A 19 0.24 -20.46 5.45
CA GLY A 19 0.46 -19.53 6.56
C GLY A 19 0.81 -18.12 6.08
N LEU A 20 1.61 -17.99 5.02
CA LEU A 20 1.95 -16.69 4.42
C LEU A 20 0.72 -15.98 3.82
N ARG A 21 -0.22 -16.72 3.22
CA ARG A 21 -1.47 -16.14 2.69
C ARG A 21 -2.42 -15.63 3.77
N ARG A 22 -2.27 -16.11 5.01
CA ARG A 22 -3.08 -15.67 6.14
C ARG A 22 -2.47 -14.50 6.91
N VAL A 23 -1.32 -13.99 6.47
CA VAL A 23 -0.70 -12.84 7.13
C VAL A 23 -1.62 -11.64 7.00
N ASP A 24 -2.07 -11.16 8.16
CA ASP A 24 -2.86 -9.95 8.30
C ASP A 24 -2.24 -9.08 9.39
N GLY A 25 -2.05 -7.79 9.09
CA GLY A 25 -1.58 -6.82 10.06
C GLY A 25 -0.10 -6.94 10.43
N PHE A 26 0.77 -7.51 9.58
CA PHE A 26 2.20 -7.59 9.90
C PHE A 26 2.85 -6.20 9.83
N GLU A 27 3.36 -5.73 10.97
CA GLU A 27 4.10 -4.47 11.06
C GLU A 27 5.54 -4.65 10.57
N GLY A 28 5.82 -4.14 9.37
CA GLY A 28 7.16 -4.06 8.81
C GLY A 28 7.68 -2.63 8.76
N VAL A 29 8.95 -2.47 8.39
CA VAL A 29 9.60 -1.14 8.23
C VAL A 29 8.89 -0.27 7.18
N THR A 30 8.22 -0.90 6.21
CA THR A 30 7.44 -0.21 5.17
C THR A 30 5.99 0.08 5.56
N GLY A 31 5.61 -0.17 6.82
CA GLY A 31 4.23 -0.15 7.29
C GLY A 31 3.57 -1.52 7.28
N THR A 32 2.27 -1.53 7.56
CA THR A 32 1.46 -2.73 7.76
C THR A 32 1.21 -3.47 6.45
N THR A 33 1.32 -4.81 6.50
CA THR A 33 1.12 -5.69 5.35
C THR A 33 0.07 -6.76 5.66
N SER A 34 -0.88 -6.93 4.74
CA SER A 34 -1.91 -7.98 4.80
C SER A 34 -2.10 -8.66 3.44
N PHE A 35 -2.50 -9.92 3.43
CA PHE A 35 -2.82 -10.70 2.23
C PHE A 35 -4.27 -11.18 2.34
N LEU A 36 -5.24 -10.28 2.10
CA LEU A 36 -6.66 -10.54 2.41
C LEU A 36 -7.38 -11.36 1.32
N ASP A 37 -6.93 -11.32 0.06
CA ASP A 37 -7.66 -11.91 -1.09
C ASP A 37 -6.74 -12.58 -2.14
N GLY A 38 -5.63 -13.20 -1.72
CA GLY A 38 -4.75 -13.96 -2.62
C GLY A 38 -3.26 -13.70 -2.39
N THR A 39 -2.48 -13.68 -3.47
CA THR A 39 -1.02 -13.47 -3.43
C THR A 39 -0.63 -11.99 -3.41
N GLU A 40 -1.60 -11.08 -3.55
CA GLU A 40 -1.35 -9.65 -3.56
C GLU A 40 -1.28 -9.09 -2.14
N ALA A 41 -0.24 -8.30 -1.87
CA ALA A 41 -0.05 -7.63 -0.60
C ALA A 41 -0.84 -6.31 -0.59
N ARG A 42 -1.75 -6.16 0.37
CA ARG A 42 -2.33 -4.87 0.72
C ARG A 42 -1.37 -4.13 1.64
N LYS A 43 -1.04 -2.89 1.26
CA LYS A 43 -0.20 -1.96 2.00
C LYS A 43 -0.82 -0.58 2.02
N THR A 44 -0.56 0.17 3.08
CA THR A 44 -0.93 1.58 3.15
C THR A 44 -0.03 2.40 2.22
N VAL A 45 -0.64 3.15 1.29
CA VAL A 45 0.09 4.08 0.42
C VAL A 45 0.43 5.33 1.21
N ARG A 46 1.69 5.76 1.12
CA ARG A 46 2.20 6.99 1.74
C ARG A 46 2.46 8.01 0.65
N ILE A 47 1.98 9.23 0.82
CA ILE A 47 2.24 10.32 -0.12
C ILE A 47 3.47 11.07 0.38
N LEU A 48 4.47 11.21 -0.48
CA LEU A 48 5.73 11.86 -0.16
C LEU A 48 5.87 13.16 -0.95
N THR A 49 6.49 14.15 -0.34
CA THR A 49 6.88 15.41 -0.97
C THR A 49 8.34 15.72 -0.68
N ILE A 50 8.94 16.59 -1.49
CA ILE A 50 10.28 17.12 -1.25
C ILE A 50 10.12 18.58 -0.82
N LYS A 51 10.60 18.90 0.40
CA LYS A 51 10.61 20.26 0.92
C LYS A 51 11.96 20.57 1.53
N ASP A 52 12.58 21.66 1.09
CA ASP A 52 13.90 22.11 1.54
C ASP A 52 14.99 21.03 1.38
N GLY A 53 14.92 20.25 0.29
CA GLY A 53 15.86 19.15 0.01
C GLY A 53 15.64 17.88 0.83
N ILE A 54 14.58 17.82 1.65
CA ILE A 54 14.27 16.68 2.54
C ILE A 54 12.97 16.01 2.09
N ILE A 55 12.95 14.68 2.06
CA ILE A 55 11.74 13.88 1.80
C ILE A 55 10.87 13.89 3.06
N ARG A 56 9.60 14.27 2.90
CA ARG A 56 8.60 14.29 3.99
C ARG A 56 7.35 13.55 3.55
N GLU A 57 6.70 12.89 4.48
CA GLU A 57 5.35 12.37 4.27
C GLU A 57 4.32 13.49 4.46
N VAL A 58 3.31 13.51 3.60
CA VAL A 58 2.17 14.42 3.68
C VAL A 58 0.88 13.62 3.84
N LYS A 59 -0.08 14.15 4.59
CA LYS A 59 -1.40 13.52 4.64
C LYS A 59 -2.11 13.78 3.31
N PRO A 60 -2.97 12.87 2.84
CA PRO A 60 -3.74 13.09 1.62
C PRO A 60 -4.53 14.41 1.59
N ALA A 61 -4.97 14.89 2.75
CA ALA A 61 -5.67 16.17 2.89
C ALA A 61 -4.77 17.41 2.65
N ASP A 62 -3.45 17.26 2.73
CA ASP A 62 -2.48 18.34 2.60
C ASP A 62 -1.92 18.44 1.16
N VAL A 63 -2.36 17.58 0.25
CA VAL A 63 -1.97 17.62 -1.16
C VAL A 63 -2.86 18.65 -1.88
N PRO A 64 -2.32 19.76 -2.40
CA PRO A 64 -3.08 20.65 -3.26
C PRO A 64 -3.54 19.83 -4.47
N GLY A 65 -4.85 19.85 -4.77
CA GLY A 65 -5.40 19.13 -5.92
C GLY A 65 -4.66 19.50 -7.22
N PRO A 66 -4.64 18.61 -8.24
CA PRO A 66 -3.98 18.91 -9.49
C PRO A 66 -4.52 20.23 -10.03
N SER A 67 -3.68 21.25 -10.10
CA SER A 67 -3.96 22.51 -10.79
C SER A 67 -3.86 22.24 -12.30
N GLY A 68 -4.74 21.38 -12.81
CA GLY A 68 -5.01 21.23 -14.21
C GLY A 68 -6.27 22.00 -14.52
N GLU A 69 -6.14 23.17 -15.14
CA GLU A 69 -7.20 23.72 -15.97
C GLU A 69 -7.61 22.63 -16.97
N ALA A 70 -8.70 21.94 -16.69
CA ALA A 70 -9.47 21.32 -17.75
C ALA A 70 -10.08 22.49 -18.54
N SER A 71 -9.45 22.87 -19.65
CA SER A 71 -10.11 23.66 -20.67
C SER A 71 -11.46 22.98 -20.97
N PRO A 72 -12.59 23.68 -20.86
CA PRO A 72 -13.87 23.08 -21.18
C PRO A 72 -13.87 22.74 -22.67
N GLU A 73 -14.07 21.46 -22.97
CA GLU A 73 -14.32 20.99 -24.34
C GLU A 73 -15.49 21.80 -24.92
N GLU A 74 -15.20 22.42 -26.07
CA GLU A 74 -16.16 23.07 -26.94
C GLU A 74 -17.24 22.06 -27.32
N SER A 75 -18.46 22.28 -26.82
CA SER A 75 -19.62 21.45 -27.20
C SER A 75 -19.99 21.72 -28.65
N PRO A 76 -20.14 20.71 -29.52
CA PRO A 76 -20.73 20.94 -30.83
C PRO A 76 -22.23 21.22 -30.67
N SER A 77 -22.66 22.39 -31.15
CA SER A 77 -24.07 22.78 -31.21
C SER A 77 -24.89 21.88 -32.16
N PRO A 78 -26.21 21.72 -31.90
CA PRO A 78 -27.11 20.84 -32.65
C PRO A 78 -27.44 21.31 -34.07
#